data_AF-A0A657AEP0-F1
#
_entry.id   AF-A0A657AEP0-F1
#
_cell.length_a   1.000
_cell.length_b   1.000
_cell.length_c   1.000
_cell.angle_alpha   90.00
_cell.angle_beta   90.00
_cell.angle_gamma   90.00
#
_symmetry.space_group_name_H-M   'P 1'
#
loop_
_entity.id
_entity.type
_entity.pdbx_description
1 polymer ?
#
loop_
_entity_poly.entity_id
_entity_poly.type
_entity_poly.pdbx_seq_one_letter_code
_entity_poly.pdbx_strand_id
1 'polypeptide(L)'
;MLKRIALFVTILMLFSSQGFAGGDAPYPADWRSWTSVSTPLTSIGALPGCDADVSSLPPIYQGTVETYCGVRPEGPGAVSVLVEPSKTESYKTKDGKMADGASMILHLKELGILLVTGHKSGDAVYSVFKEDGTDITAADPASPLSVETCSTCHSGYEAFCVKGQCASGQ
;
A
#
# COMPACT_ATOMS: atom_id res chain seq x y z
N MET A 1 -27.72 20.89 59.05
CA MET A 1 -27.34 19.47 59.20
C MET A 1 -27.49 18.82 57.82
N LEU A 2 -26.45 18.84 56.98
CA LEU A 2 -25.39 17.84 56.81
C LEU A 2 -25.88 16.49 56.23
N LYS A 3 -25.23 16.08 55.13
CA LYS A 3 -25.28 14.80 54.40
C LYS A 3 -26.44 14.68 53.40
N ARG A 4 -26.24 14.44 52.10
CA ARG A 4 -25.31 13.47 51.49
C ARG A 4 -24.79 13.97 50.13
N ILE A 5 -23.47 14.04 50.03
CA ILE A 5 -22.67 14.14 48.82
C ILE A 5 -22.39 12.71 48.32
N ALA A 6 -22.22 12.59 46.99
CA ALA A 6 -21.58 11.52 46.22
C ALA A 6 -22.37 10.25 45.92
N LEU A 7 -22.63 10.05 44.61
CA LEU A 7 -22.54 8.81 43.80
C LEU A 7 -23.38 9.08 42.53
N PHE A 8 -22.97 8.93 41.27
CA PHE A 8 -21.81 8.34 40.62
C PHE A 8 -21.82 8.90 39.19
N VAL A 9 -20.89 9.79 38.84
CA VAL A 9 -20.64 10.17 37.44
C VAL A 9 -19.64 9.16 36.91
N THR A 10 -20.10 8.00 36.45
CA THR A 10 -19.24 7.05 35.74
C THR A 10 -20.12 6.28 34.76
N ILE A 11 -19.90 6.51 33.46
CA ILE A 11 -20.04 5.60 32.31
C ILE A 11 -20.07 6.50 31.07
N LEU A 12 -18.89 6.94 30.63
CA LEU A 12 -18.67 7.46 29.27
C LEU A 12 -17.19 7.32 28.90
N MET A 13 -16.68 6.08 28.93
CA MET A 13 -15.37 5.71 28.37
C MET A 13 -15.45 4.29 27.78
N LEU A 14 -16.28 4.10 26.77
CA LEU A 14 -16.31 2.87 25.97
C LEU A 14 -16.30 3.19 24.48
N PHE A 15 -15.31 3.97 24.02
CA PHE A 15 -14.98 4.06 22.60
C PHE A 15 -13.49 4.33 22.41
N SER A 16 -12.66 3.33 22.66
CA SER A 16 -11.27 3.32 22.21
C SER A 16 -10.84 1.90 21.88
N SER A 17 -11.61 1.22 21.02
CA SER A 17 -11.01 0.18 20.19
C SER A 17 -10.20 0.88 19.11
N GLN A 18 -9.01 1.35 19.47
CA GLN A 18 -7.98 1.67 18.49
C GLN A 18 -7.62 0.34 17.82
N GLY A 19 -8.21 0.09 16.65
CA GLY A 19 -7.64 -0.89 15.75
C GLY A 19 -6.23 -0.40 15.44
N PHE A 20 -5.22 -1.20 15.78
CA PHE A 20 -3.86 -0.96 15.32
C PHE A 20 -3.85 -1.20 13.82
N ALA A 21 -4.20 -0.18 13.05
CA ALA A 21 -3.82 -0.10 11.65
C ALA A 21 -2.30 -0.24 11.62
N GLY A 22 -1.80 -1.29 10.97
CA GLY A 22 -0.35 -1.50 10.84
C GLY A 22 0.33 -0.47 9.94
N GLY A 23 -0.46 0.32 9.19
CA GLY A 23 -0.01 1.26 8.17
C GLY A 23 -0.24 2.73 8.50
N ASP A 24 0.55 3.59 7.85
CA ASP A 24 0.56 5.05 8.03
C ASP A 24 0.09 5.83 6.78
N ALA A 25 -0.11 5.14 5.65
CA ALA A 25 -0.69 5.76 4.45
C ALA A 25 -2.23 5.88 4.59
N PRO A 26 -2.83 7.04 4.30
CA PRO A 26 -4.27 7.20 4.40
C PRO A 26 -5.00 6.48 3.26
N TYR A 27 -6.22 5.99 3.52
CA TYR A 27 -7.08 5.43 2.48
C TYR A 27 -7.53 6.49 1.47
N PRO A 28 -7.26 6.31 0.16
CA PRO A 28 -7.69 7.25 -0.88
C PRO A 28 -9.13 6.94 -1.34
N ALA A 29 -10.13 7.59 -0.73
CA ALA A 29 -11.55 7.30 -1.01
C ALA A 29 -11.97 7.54 -2.48
N ASP A 30 -11.23 8.37 -3.20
CA ASP A 30 -11.46 8.75 -4.61
C ASP A 30 -10.58 7.97 -5.61
N TRP A 31 -9.90 6.90 -5.16
CA TRP A 31 -8.90 6.16 -5.95
C TRP A 31 -9.38 5.69 -7.33
N ARG A 32 -10.68 5.44 -7.48
CA ARG A 32 -11.26 5.01 -8.76
C ARG A 32 -11.14 6.08 -9.86
N SER A 33 -10.93 7.34 -9.48
CA SER A 33 -10.71 8.46 -10.39
C SER A 33 -9.22 8.74 -10.68
N TRP A 34 -8.31 7.99 -10.03
CA TRP A 34 -6.88 8.21 -10.16
C TRP A 34 -6.35 7.77 -11.52
N THR A 35 -5.22 8.34 -11.91
CA THR A 35 -4.63 8.11 -13.24
C THR A 35 -3.93 6.76 -13.26
N SER A 36 -4.39 5.83 -14.10
CA SER A 36 -3.63 4.62 -14.38
C SER A 36 -2.39 4.96 -15.18
N VAL A 37 -1.23 4.53 -14.71
CA VAL A 37 0.06 4.73 -15.39
C VAL A 37 0.59 3.42 -15.94
N SER A 38 1.30 3.52 -17.07
CA SER A 38 2.00 2.38 -17.64
C SER A 38 3.36 2.22 -16.93
N THR A 39 3.57 1.03 -16.40
CA THR A 39 4.83 0.55 -15.83
C THR A 39 5.17 -0.78 -16.51
N PRO A 40 6.42 -1.27 -16.42
CA PRO A 40 6.74 -2.60 -16.94
C PRO A 40 5.89 -3.67 -16.27
N LEU A 41 5.57 -3.51 -14.98
CA LEU A 41 4.63 -4.36 -14.25
C LEU A 41 3.25 -4.44 -14.91
N THR A 42 2.65 -3.30 -15.24
CA THR A 42 1.33 -3.25 -15.91
C THR A 42 1.41 -3.63 -17.38
N SER A 43 2.58 -3.54 -18.02
CA SER A 43 2.78 -3.95 -19.42
C SER A 43 2.74 -5.46 -19.61
N ILE A 44 3.04 -6.23 -18.56
CA ILE A 44 2.85 -7.69 -18.51
C ILE A 44 1.34 -8.03 -18.50
N GLY A 45 0.49 -7.08 -18.12
CA GLY A 45 -0.97 -7.21 -18.08
C GLY A 45 -1.46 -7.94 -16.84
N ALA A 46 -1.06 -9.20 -16.70
CA ALA A 46 -1.30 -10.01 -15.51
C ALA A 46 0.03 -10.56 -14.99
N LEU A 47 0.28 -10.34 -13.70
CA LEU A 47 1.41 -11.00 -13.06
C LEU A 47 1.21 -12.52 -13.15
N PRO A 48 2.26 -13.26 -13.52
CA PRO A 48 2.14 -14.68 -13.77
C PRO A 48 1.83 -15.45 -12.48
N GLY A 49 1.28 -16.65 -12.63
CA GLY A 49 0.98 -17.55 -11.51
C GLY A 49 2.24 -18.03 -10.80
N CYS A 50 2.07 -18.63 -9.62
CA CYS A 50 3.17 -18.94 -8.71
C CYS A 50 4.16 -19.99 -9.21
N ASP A 51 3.76 -20.81 -10.19
CA ASP A 51 4.60 -21.82 -10.82
C ASP A 51 5.28 -21.34 -12.12
N ALA A 52 5.10 -20.07 -12.49
CA ALA A 52 5.65 -19.53 -13.73
C ALA A 52 7.14 -19.19 -13.59
N ASP A 53 7.88 -19.38 -14.68
CA ASP A 53 9.27 -18.92 -14.77
C ASP A 53 9.31 -17.39 -14.94
N VAL A 54 9.63 -16.70 -13.85
CA VAL A 54 9.78 -15.24 -13.79
C VAL A 54 11.23 -14.77 -13.94
N SER A 55 12.18 -15.67 -14.19
CA SER A 55 13.62 -15.36 -14.22
C SER A 55 14.01 -14.30 -15.25
N SER A 56 13.18 -14.13 -16.30
CA SER A 56 13.35 -13.11 -17.33
C SER A 56 12.84 -11.72 -16.95
N LEU A 57 12.09 -11.59 -15.85
CA LEU A 57 11.58 -10.30 -15.37
C LEU A 57 12.65 -9.56 -14.55
N PRO A 58 12.59 -8.21 -14.48
CA PRO A 58 13.36 -7.45 -13.51
C PRO A 58 13.21 -7.99 -12.07
N PRO A 59 14.27 -8.00 -11.24
CA PRO A 59 14.27 -8.62 -9.90
C PRO A 59 13.12 -8.17 -8.99
N ILE A 60 12.76 -6.89 -9.03
CA ILE A 60 11.63 -6.36 -8.27
C ILE A 60 10.32 -7.08 -8.60
N TYR A 61 10.07 -7.44 -9.87
CA TYR A 61 8.85 -8.12 -10.26
C TYR A 61 8.86 -9.61 -9.92
N GLN A 62 10.04 -10.23 -9.87
CA GLN A 62 10.19 -11.57 -9.33
C GLN A 62 9.79 -11.59 -7.85
N GLY A 63 10.31 -10.63 -7.07
CA GLY A 63 9.95 -10.46 -5.65
C GLY A 63 8.47 -10.12 -5.46
N THR A 64 7.87 -9.31 -6.35
CA THR A 64 6.43 -9.05 -6.35
C THR A 64 5.62 -10.33 -6.53
N VAL A 65 5.96 -11.18 -7.50
CA VAL A 65 5.26 -12.47 -7.71
C VAL A 65 5.42 -13.37 -6.48
N GLU A 66 6.64 -13.55 -5.98
CA GLU A 66 6.92 -14.36 -4.79
C GLU A 66 6.12 -13.91 -3.57
N THR A 67 6.11 -12.60 -3.30
CA THR A 67 5.39 -12.01 -2.16
C THR A 67 3.89 -12.31 -2.22
N TYR A 68 3.26 -12.07 -3.37
CA TYR A 68 1.80 -12.22 -3.48
C TYR A 68 1.35 -13.65 -3.74
N CYS A 69 2.25 -14.55 -4.13
CA CYS A 69 2.02 -15.98 -4.08
C CYS A 69 1.79 -16.51 -2.66
N GLY A 70 2.36 -15.85 -1.64
CA GLY A 70 2.03 -16.10 -0.24
C GLY A 70 0.61 -15.66 0.16
N VAL A 71 -0.05 -14.83 -0.65
CA VAL A 71 -1.43 -14.34 -0.42
C VAL A 71 -2.45 -15.17 -1.18
N ARG A 72 -2.13 -15.56 -2.42
CA ARG A 72 -3.00 -16.36 -3.29
C ARG A 72 -2.18 -17.35 -4.12
N PRO A 73 -2.42 -18.68 -4.00
CA PRO A 73 -1.67 -19.69 -4.75
C PRO A 73 -1.79 -19.61 -6.27
N GLU A 74 -2.89 -19.07 -6.79
CA GLU A 74 -3.04 -18.85 -8.24
C GLU A 74 -2.29 -17.60 -8.74
N GLY A 75 -1.66 -16.85 -7.84
CA GLY A 75 -0.94 -15.61 -8.11
C GLY A 75 -1.80 -14.35 -7.98
N PRO A 76 -1.16 -13.17 -8.06
CA PRO A 76 -1.80 -11.87 -7.85
C PRO A 76 -2.80 -11.44 -8.94
N GLY A 77 -2.72 -11.99 -10.16
CA GLY A 77 -3.63 -11.66 -11.25
C GLY A 77 -3.30 -10.35 -11.98
N ALA A 78 -4.33 -9.69 -12.54
CA ALA A 78 -4.21 -8.42 -13.21
C ALA A 78 -3.92 -7.29 -12.21
N VAL A 79 -3.03 -6.40 -12.62
CA VAL A 79 -2.59 -5.28 -11.79
C VAL A 79 -2.79 -3.94 -12.48
N SER A 80 -3.01 -2.90 -11.70
CA SER A 80 -2.88 -1.52 -12.16
C SER A 80 -2.05 -0.71 -11.18
N VAL A 81 -1.24 0.20 -11.72
CA VAL A 81 -0.58 1.23 -10.94
C VAL A 81 -1.36 2.51 -11.14
N LEU A 82 -1.89 3.06 -10.06
CA LEU A 82 -2.66 4.30 -10.06
C LEU A 82 -1.84 5.39 -9.37
N VAL A 83 -1.89 6.60 -9.91
CA VAL A 83 -1.23 7.78 -9.34
C VAL A 83 -2.28 8.84 -9.10
N GLU A 84 -2.23 9.46 -7.93
CA GLU A 84 -3.10 10.57 -7.58
C GLU A 84 -2.92 11.68 -8.64
N PRO A 85 -4.03 12.22 -9.22
CA PRO A 85 -3.94 13.12 -10.37
C PRO A 85 -3.02 14.32 -10.17
N SER A 86 -3.08 14.99 -9.01
CA SER A 86 -2.23 16.16 -8.72
C SER A 86 -0.74 15.85 -8.56
N LYS A 87 -0.40 14.57 -8.29
CA LYS A 87 0.97 14.07 -8.10
C LYS A 87 1.58 13.43 -9.34
N THR A 88 0.85 13.38 -10.46
CA THR A 88 1.30 12.72 -11.70
C THR A 88 2.61 13.30 -12.26
N GLU A 89 2.82 14.62 -12.17
CA GLU A 89 4.07 15.23 -12.64
C GLU A 89 5.26 14.88 -11.73
N SER A 90 5.07 14.90 -10.41
CA SER A 90 6.09 14.46 -9.44
C SER A 90 6.42 12.98 -9.58
N TYR A 91 5.44 12.15 -9.94
CA TYR A 91 5.69 10.73 -10.22
C TYR A 91 6.64 10.54 -11.41
N LYS A 92 6.55 11.38 -12.44
CA LYS A 92 7.40 11.28 -13.64
C LYS A 92 8.85 11.68 -13.38
N THR A 93 9.12 12.59 -12.44
CA THR A 93 10.49 13.05 -12.13
C THR A 93 11.31 12.00 -11.40
N LYS A 94 10.66 11.13 -10.62
CA LYS A 94 11.29 10.08 -9.79
C LYS A 94 12.38 10.57 -8.85
N ASP A 95 12.30 11.82 -8.42
CA ASP A 95 13.24 12.40 -7.48
C ASP A 95 12.83 12.16 -6.02
N GLY A 96 11.83 11.30 -5.79
CA GLY A 96 11.31 10.97 -4.47
C GLY A 96 10.51 12.09 -3.82
N LYS A 97 10.33 13.24 -4.48
CA LYS A 97 9.64 14.40 -3.93
C LYS A 97 8.16 14.34 -4.24
N MET A 98 7.38 13.88 -3.27
CA MET A 98 5.92 13.88 -3.32
C MET A 98 5.37 14.69 -2.16
N ALA A 99 4.28 15.40 -2.41
CA ALA A 99 3.52 16.03 -1.34
C ALA A 99 2.91 14.96 -0.42
N ASP A 100 2.69 15.33 0.84
CA ASP A 100 2.15 14.45 1.87
C ASP A 100 0.78 13.84 1.46
N GLY A 101 0.45 12.71 2.08
CA GLY A 101 -0.76 11.93 1.83
C GLY A 101 -0.58 10.80 0.81
N ALA A 102 -1.67 10.07 0.54
CA ALA A 102 -1.68 8.99 -0.44
C ALA A 102 -1.24 9.51 -1.82
N SER A 103 -0.42 8.73 -2.52
CA SER A 103 0.23 9.19 -3.74
C SER A 103 0.09 8.18 -4.88
N MET A 104 0.23 6.89 -4.56
CA MET A 104 0.22 5.81 -5.55
C MET A 104 -0.47 4.58 -4.99
N ILE A 105 -1.00 3.74 -5.88
CA ILE A 105 -1.64 2.47 -5.55
C ILE A 105 -1.14 1.40 -6.51
N LEU A 106 -0.68 0.27 -5.96
CA LEU A 106 -0.68 -0.99 -6.71
C LEU A 106 -2.00 -1.71 -6.39
N HIS A 107 -2.88 -1.81 -7.39
CA HIS A 107 -4.17 -2.47 -7.27
C HIS A 107 -4.08 -3.88 -7.81
N LEU A 108 -4.32 -4.86 -6.93
CA LEU A 108 -4.44 -6.28 -7.27
C LEU A 108 -5.93 -6.57 -7.53
N LYS A 109 -6.32 -6.57 -8.81
CA LYS A 109 -7.74 -6.45 -9.21
C LYS A 109 -8.59 -7.62 -8.75
N GLU A 110 -8.12 -8.84 -8.98
CA GLU A 110 -8.84 -10.06 -8.63
C GLU A 110 -8.90 -10.29 -7.12
N LEU A 111 -7.99 -9.67 -6.36
CA LEU A 111 -7.99 -9.72 -4.90
C LEU A 111 -8.81 -8.58 -4.27
N GLY A 112 -9.14 -7.53 -5.04
CA GLY A 112 -9.76 -6.33 -4.50
C GLY A 112 -8.89 -5.65 -3.44
N ILE A 113 -7.57 -5.73 -3.59
CA ILE A 113 -6.58 -5.20 -2.63
C ILE A 113 -5.88 -3.98 -3.24
N LEU A 114 -5.76 -2.92 -2.43
CA LEU A 114 -5.07 -1.69 -2.71
C LEU A 114 -3.83 -1.61 -1.82
N LEU A 115 -2.65 -1.70 -2.42
CA LEU A 115 -1.38 -1.46 -1.74
C LEU A 115 -1.05 0.02 -1.93
N VAL A 116 -1.29 0.81 -0.89
CA VAL A 116 -1.22 2.27 -0.95
C VAL A 116 0.16 2.72 -0.50
N THR A 117 0.81 3.51 -1.35
CA THR A 117 1.99 4.29 -0.98
C THR A 117 1.60 5.74 -0.80
N GLY A 118 1.85 6.28 0.39
CA GLY A 118 1.74 7.68 0.72
C GLY A 118 3.10 8.30 1.01
N HIS A 119 3.10 9.61 1.26
CA HIS A 119 4.28 10.32 1.77
C HIS A 119 3.91 11.12 3.01
N LYS A 120 4.86 11.23 3.94
CA LYS A 120 4.72 12.03 5.15
C LYS A 120 6.07 12.65 5.48
N SER A 121 6.14 13.97 5.47
CA SER A 121 7.40 14.71 5.70
C SER A 121 8.52 14.28 4.74
N GLY A 122 8.17 13.93 3.51
CA GLY A 122 9.12 13.50 2.46
C GLY A 122 9.53 12.02 2.49
N ASP A 123 9.09 11.25 3.49
CA ASP A 123 9.33 9.81 3.54
C ASP A 123 8.12 9.02 3.06
N ALA A 124 8.37 7.88 2.41
CA ALA A 124 7.32 6.98 1.96
C ALA A 124 6.71 6.24 3.16
N VAL A 125 5.38 6.15 3.16
CA VAL A 125 4.60 5.38 4.13
C VAL A 125 3.66 4.44 3.39
N TYR A 126 3.31 3.32 4.02
CA TYR A 126 2.57 2.24 3.37
C TYR A 126 1.37 1.82 4.20
N SER A 127 0.31 1.38 3.50
CA SER A 127 -0.87 0.72 4.07
C SER A 127 -1.49 -0.19 3.03
N VAL A 128 -2.29 -1.16 3.47
CA VAL A 128 -3.02 -2.08 2.61
C VAL A 128 -4.51 -2.01 2.94
N PHE A 129 -5.34 -1.78 1.92
CA PHE A 129 -6.79 -1.69 2.07
C PHE A 129 -7.49 -2.66 1.12
N LYS A 130 -8.72 -3.05 1.49
CA LYS A 130 -9.70 -3.51 0.50
C LYS A 130 -10.27 -2.32 -0.27
N GLU A 131 -10.88 -2.60 -1.42
CA GLU A 131 -11.54 -1.57 -2.25
C GLU A 131 -12.67 -0.79 -1.54
N ASP A 132 -13.23 -1.33 -0.45
CA ASP A 132 -14.26 -0.68 0.37
C ASP A 132 -13.68 0.23 1.47
N GLY A 133 -12.35 0.32 1.59
CA GLY A 133 -11.65 1.09 2.61
C GLY A 133 -11.36 0.33 3.90
N THR A 134 -11.70 -0.97 3.99
CA THR A 134 -11.29 -1.80 5.12
C THR A 134 -9.77 -1.91 5.15
N ASP A 135 -9.15 -1.44 6.23
CA ASP A 135 -7.72 -1.63 6.47
C ASP A 135 -7.42 -3.10 6.77
N ILE A 136 -6.50 -3.67 6.00
CA ILE A 136 -6.02 -5.05 6.14
C ILE A 136 -4.49 -5.08 6.28
N THR A 137 -3.87 -3.96 6.62
CA THR A 137 -2.44 -3.86 6.87
C THR A 137 -2.07 -4.77 8.03
N ALA A 138 -1.25 -5.78 7.76
CA ALA A 138 -0.93 -6.79 8.75
C ALA A 138 0.04 -6.22 9.80
N ALA A 139 -0.27 -6.48 11.07
CA ALA A 139 0.62 -6.16 12.18
C ALA A 139 1.81 -7.13 12.31
N ASP A 140 1.68 -8.35 11.78
CA ASP A 140 2.77 -9.32 11.73
C ASP A 140 3.78 -8.90 10.66
N PRO A 141 5.04 -8.58 11.02
CA PRO A 141 6.05 -8.15 10.06
C PRO A 141 6.35 -9.21 8.99
N ALA A 142 6.18 -10.51 9.28
CA ALA A 142 6.40 -11.59 8.31
C ALA A 142 5.26 -11.73 7.28
N SER A 143 4.15 -11.02 7.46
CA SER A 143 3.05 -11.05 6.51
C SER A 143 3.41 -10.35 5.19
N PRO A 144 3.00 -10.90 4.03
CA PRO A 144 3.12 -10.21 2.75
C PRO A 144 2.41 -8.85 2.68
N LEU A 145 1.46 -8.58 3.60
CA LEU A 145 0.66 -7.36 3.65
C LEU A 145 1.10 -6.41 4.79
N SER A 146 2.28 -6.64 5.38
CA SER A 146 2.83 -5.78 6.43
C SER A 146 3.55 -4.56 5.84
N VAL A 147 3.64 -3.48 6.62
CA VAL A 147 4.46 -2.31 6.24
C VAL A 147 5.92 -2.69 6.07
N GLU A 148 6.43 -3.61 6.87
CA GLU A 148 7.83 -4.06 6.82
C GLU A 148 8.15 -4.76 5.50
N THR A 149 7.23 -5.56 4.98
CA THR A 149 7.37 -6.18 3.66
C THR A 149 7.43 -5.12 2.56
N CYS A 150 6.57 -4.09 2.65
CA CYS A 150 6.60 -2.98 1.70
C CYS A 150 7.92 -2.20 1.76
N SER A 151 8.34 -1.78 2.97
CA SER A 151 9.56 -0.99 3.18
C SER A 151 10.81 -1.76 2.74
N THR A 152 10.90 -3.05 3.08
CA THR A 152 12.02 -3.92 2.70
C THR A 152 12.12 -4.09 1.19
N CYS A 153 10.98 -4.33 0.51
CA CYS A 153 10.96 -4.44 -0.94
C CYS A 153 11.40 -3.12 -1.60
N HIS A 154 10.80 -2.00 -1.20
CA HIS A 154 11.10 -0.70 -1.82
C HIS A 154 12.53 -0.20 -1.55
N SER A 155 13.09 -0.47 -0.37
CA SER A 155 14.50 -0.13 -0.04
C SER A 155 15.51 -1.10 -0.66
N GLY A 156 15.15 -2.39 -0.78
CA GLY A 156 15.99 -3.40 -1.44
C GLY A 156 16.14 -3.19 -2.96
N TYR A 157 15.19 -2.47 -3.57
CA TYR A 157 15.17 -2.16 -5.01
C TYR A 157 15.31 -0.67 -5.31
N GLU A 158 16.10 0.08 -4.54
CA GLU A 158 16.27 1.54 -4.71
C GLU A 158 16.77 1.96 -6.10
N ALA A 159 17.48 1.08 -6.81
CA ALA A 159 17.88 1.31 -8.21
C ALA A 159 16.67 1.40 -9.17
N PHE A 160 15.53 0.85 -8.78
CA PHE A 160 14.27 0.85 -9.53
C PHE A 160 13.21 1.76 -8.90
N CYS A 161 13.30 1.99 -7.59
CA CYS A 161 12.30 2.73 -6.82
C CYS A 161 12.95 3.81 -5.96
N VAL A 162 12.55 5.07 -6.13
CA VAL A 162 13.05 6.17 -5.30
C VAL A 162 11.95 6.60 -4.33
N LYS A 163 12.17 6.44 -3.02
CA LYS A 163 11.18 6.80 -1.97
C LYS A 163 9.79 6.23 -2.28
N GLY A 164 9.69 4.93 -2.52
CA GLY A 164 8.41 4.28 -2.84
C GLY A 164 7.91 4.48 -4.28
N GLN A 165 8.50 5.38 -5.06
CA GLN A 165 8.11 5.62 -6.45
C GLN A 165 8.80 4.63 -7.39
N CYS A 166 8.10 3.56 -7.75
CA CYS A 166 8.56 2.58 -8.72
C CYS A 166 7.97 2.90 -10.10
N ALA A 167 8.72 3.64 -10.91
CA ALA A 167 8.32 3.99 -12.27
C ALA A 167 9.32 3.42 -13.28
N SER A 168 8.89 3.04 -14.48
CA SER A 168 9.80 2.67 -15.59
C SER A 168 10.75 3.82 -15.90
N GLY A 169 12.05 3.56 -15.85
CA GLY A 169 13.05 4.50 -16.37
C GLY A 169 13.17 4.26 -17.85
N GLN A 170 12.73 5.26 -18.63
CA GLN A 170 12.95 5.47 -20.06
C GLN A 170 12.20 4.52 -21.01
#